data_AF-A0A6I3MA00-F1
#
_entry.id   AF-A0A6I3MA00-F1
#
_cell.length_a   1.000
_cell.length_b   1.000
_cell.length_c   1.000
_cell.angle_alpha   90.00
_cell.angle_beta   90.00
_cell.angle_gamma   90.00
#
_symmetry.space_group_name_H-M   'P 1'
#
loop_
_entity.id
_entity.type
_entity.pdbx_description
1 polymer ?
#
loop_
_entity_poly.entity_id
_entity_poly.type
_entity_poly.pdbx_seq_one_letter_code
_entity_poly.pdbx_strand_id
1 'polypeptide(L)'
;MSVYRWLGRGDWTDAALHSLEVSRGSLVLAGPETLPSRRGIALLDAGRPLPQERESTTDDRWRDVRILLAEPLPDGAWVRLWTRVEQPPAQGPAAAVTAPTPADSLFDDSAPATPRGLWRPAAVDALGARVFCREDGFLWVAVELGSTGEGSASVAELLVLTGDDGPVTRLPIVYRTTPEDRALDRAAEVDSGDGLLGRYLGLVASQLRHTSSLLDELPVQLSPLVAPDRDDAPWIDRLARWVALDPDQLPPRTDTSGRRERVTHAVARHARRGTADGIRDEIARRTGIPSERIELEEPLLSAEIWRLDANPLTSALGLTTGLVAADPGPPALDANAYLDRSALIDPRDAGLPVHATTAHRLCVHIVDGTPDEIAAADVVVQSERPAHVWARTCAVAHETGADAVVGVDAIPAEGPPGLFDDAVQDPDVDGPGIRIGTARLPRTEDSPHHRPAPVPTREGEAS
;
A
#
# COMPACT_ATOMS: atom_id res chain seq x y z
N MET A 1 -3.14 27.59 19.18
CA MET A 1 -4.34 26.92 19.69
C MET A 1 -3.88 26.06 20.84
N SER A 2 -4.00 26.59 22.05
CA SER A 2 -3.70 25.85 23.26
C SER A 2 -4.86 24.90 23.48
N VAL A 3 -4.71 23.64 23.10
CA VAL A 3 -5.73 22.63 23.39
C VAL A 3 -5.59 22.29 24.87
N TYR A 4 -6.34 22.98 25.72
CA TYR A 4 -6.51 22.54 27.10
C TYR A 4 -7.39 21.30 27.06
N ARG A 5 -6.74 20.14 27.23
CA ARG A 5 -7.39 18.85 27.40
C ARG A 5 -8.05 18.90 28.77
N TRP A 6 -9.32 19.26 28.83
CA TRP A 6 -10.04 19.19 30.09
C TRP A 6 -10.28 17.71 30.39
N LEU A 7 -9.39 17.25 31.25
CA LEU A 7 -9.62 16.19 32.18
C LEU A 7 -9.56 16.86 33.55
N GLY A 8 -10.68 16.91 34.25
CA GLY A 8 -10.61 16.59 35.67
C GLY A 8 -10.06 15.16 35.78
N ARG A 9 -8.74 15.00 35.66
CA ARG A 9 -7.95 13.78 35.95
C ARG A 9 -8.06 12.51 35.10
N GLY A 10 -8.86 12.43 34.04
CA GLY A 10 -8.66 11.36 33.01
C GLY A 10 -8.96 9.96 33.46
N ASP A 11 -9.42 9.83 34.69
CA ASP A 11 -9.68 8.57 35.31
C ASP A 11 -11.18 8.47 35.47
N TRP A 12 -11.74 7.45 34.84
CA TRP A 12 -13.15 7.09 35.01
C TRP A 12 -13.49 6.78 36.47
N THR A 13 -12.51 6.67 37.38
CA THR A 13 -12.73 6.55 38.83
C THR A 13 -13.41 7.75 39.47
N ASP A 14 -13.30 8.96 38.90
CA ASP A 14 -14.00 10.15 39.38
C ASP A 14 -15.46 10.22 38.86
N ALA A 15 -15.85 9.32 37.95
CA ALA A 15 -17.19 9.26 37.39
C ALA A 15 -18.17 8.49 38.30
N ALA A 16 -19.41 8.96 38.39
CA ALA A 16 -20.49 8.16 38.95
C ALA A 16 -20.98 7.14 37.91
N LEU A 17 -20.68 5.85 38.16
CA LEU A 17 -20.97 4.76 37.23
C LEU A 17 -22.27 4.04 37.60
N HIS A 18 -23.16 3.88 36.61
CA HIS A 18 -24.39 3.12 36.72
C HIS A 18 -24.38 2.00 35.67
N SER A 19 -24.22 0.74 36.11
CA SER A 19 -24.12 -0.42 35.22
C SER A 19 -22.96 -0.37 34.22
N LEU A 20 -21.92 0.42 34.54
CA LEU A 20 -20.63 0.48 33.84
C LEU A 20 -19.50 0.16 34.80
N GLU A 21 -18.37 -0.28 34.26
CA GLU A 21 -17.12 -0.50 34.99
C GLU A 21 -15.93 0.00 34.19
N VAL A 22 -14.80 0.19 34.87
CA VAL A 22 -13.54 0.59 34.23
C VAL A 22 -12.68 -0.65 34.05
N SER A 23 -12.48 -1.07 32.81
CA SER A 23 -11.65 -2.22 32.46
C SER A 23 -10.46 -1.75 31.63
N ARG A 24 -9.24 -2.04 32.12
CA ARG A 24 -7.97 -1.62 31.48
C ARG A 24 -7.91 -0.12 31.15
N GLY A 25 -8.50 0.72 32.01
CA GLY A 25 -8.56 2.17 31.82
C GLY A 25 -9.62 2.66 30.85
N SER A 26 -10.46 1.77 30.29
CA SER A 26 -11.59 2.14 29.43
C SER A 26 -12.92 1.88 30.12
N LEU A 27 -13.93 2.69 29.81
CA LEU A 27 -15.29 2.52 30.29
C LEU A 27 -16.02 1.48 29.45
N VAL A 28 -16.57 0.44 30.10
CA VAL A 28 -17.29 -0.67 29.48
C VAL A 28 -18.58 -1.01 30.24
N LEU A 29 -19.51 -1.75 29.62
CA LEU A 29 -20.73 -2.23 30.27
C LEU A 29 -20.43 -3.29 31.36
N ALA A 30 -20.86 -3.07 32.61
CA ALA A 30 -20.57 -3.97 33.75
C ALA A 30 -21.47 -5.22 33.80
N GLY A 31 -20.88 -6.42 33.87
CA GLY A 31 -21.59 -7.71 33.94
C GLY A 31 -21.42 -8.60 32.69
N PRO A 32 -21.95 -9.85 32.71
CA PRO A 32 -21.76 -10.81 31.63
C PRO A 32 -22.50 -10.41 30.34
N GLU A 33 -21.91 -10.68 29.18
CA GLU A 33 -22.41 -10.31 27.84
C GLU A 33 -23.76 -10.96 27.48
N THR A 34 -24.26 -11.91 28.28
CA THR A 34 -25.39 -12.78 27.95
C THR A 34 -26.79 -12.17 28.11
N LEU A 35 -26.92 -10.89 28.52
CA LEU A 35 -28.23 -10.25 28.57
C LEU A 35 -28.58 -9.61 27.22
N PRO A 36 -29.83 -9.78 26.73
CA PRO A 36 -30.24 -9.40 25.38
C PRO A 36 -30.28 -7.88 25.12
N SER A 37 -30.28 -7.06 26.16
CA SER A 37 -30.11 -5.62 26.03
C SER A 37 -29.55 -5.05 27.31
N ARG A 38 -28.45 -4.30 27.22
CA ARG A 38 -27.80 -3.67 28.38
C ARG A 38 -27.58 -2.19 28.09
N ARG A 39 -27.68 -1.40 29.14
CA ARG A 39 -27.40 0.02 29.15
C ARG A 39 -26.67 0.37 30.43
N GLY A 40 -25.68 1.23 30.33
CA GLY A 40 -25.03 1.85 31.48
C GLY A 40 -24.72 3.30 31.21
N ILE A 41 -24.54 4.08 32.27
CA ILE A 41 -24.28 5.51 32.21
C ILE A 41 -23.12 5.85 33.13
N ALA A 42 -22.14 6.59 32.61
CA ALA A 42 -21.12 7.26 33.42
C ALA A 42 -21.47 8.74 33.48
N LEU A 43 -21.55 9.31 34.67
CA LEU A 43 -21.79 10.73 34.90
C LEU A 43 -20.50 11.39 35.39
N LEU A 44 -20.09 12.44 34.69
CA LEU A 44 -18.87 13.20 34.98
C LEU A 44 -19.22 14.66 35.20
N ASP A 45 -18.65 15.19 36.28
CA ASP A 45 -18.56 16.62 36.49
C ASP A 45 -17.52 17.17 35.49
N ALA A 46 -17.98 17.97 34.54
CA ALA A 46 -17.13 18.65 33.57
C ALA A 46 -16.74 20.09 33.98
N GLY A 47 -17.13 20.50 35.19
CA GLY A 47 -16.68 21.67 35.90
C GLY A 47 -16.80 22.98 35.15
N ARG A 48 -15.83 23.86 35.41
CA ARG A 48 -15.59 25.13 34.71
C ARG A 48 -14.13 25.21 34.31
N PRO A 49 -13.80 25.88 33.19
CA PRO A 49 -12.42 26.19 32.89
C PRO A 49 -11.86 27.09 33.98
N LEU A 50 -10.71 26.70 34.51
CA LEU A 50 -9.93 27.50 35.45
C LEU A 50 -9.51 28.81 34.76
N PRO A 51 -9.28 29.91 35.51
CA PRO A 51 -8.92 31.20 34.90
C PRO A 51 -7.72 31.14 33.94
N GLN A 52 -6.76 30.25 34.22
CA GLN A 52 -5.56 30.03 33.41
C GLN A 52 -5.79 29.21 32.12
N GLU A 53 -6.95 28.57 32.00
CA GLU A 53 -7.35 27.74 30.84
C GLU A 53 -8.19 28.56 29.83
N ARG A 54 -8.54 29.81 30.18
CA ARG A 54 -9.32 30.71 29.33
C ARG A 54 -8.39 31.42 28.35
N GLU A 55 -8.49 31.10 27.07
CA GLU A 55 -7.59 31.62 26.02
C GLU A 55 -8.08 32.94 25.38
N SER A 56 -9.38 33.30 25.49
CA SER A 56 -9.98 34.45 24.79
C SER A 56 -10.67 35.48 25.71
N THR A 57 -10.73 36.74 25.25
CA THR A 57 -11.47 37.85 25.89
C THR A 57 -12.98 37.85 25.58
N THR A 58 -13.46 36.87 24.81
CA THR A 58 -14.88 36.71 24.43
C THR A 58 -15.57 35.55 25.15
N ASP A 59 -14.87 35.03 26.15
CA ASP A 59 -15.27 34.03 27.11
C ASP A 59 -15.54 32.65 26.53
N ASP A 60 -15.05 31.66 27.27
CA ASP A 60 -15.06 30.21 27.08
C ASP A 60 -16.49 29.59 27.00
N ARG A 61 -17.32 30.12 26.10
CA ARG A 61 -18.75 29.84 26.01
C ARG A 61 -19.04 28.51 25.33
N TRP A 62 -18.16 28.08 24.42
CA TRP A 62 -18.30 26.80 23.75
C TRP A 62 -17.33 25.79 24.32
N ARG A 63 -17.89 24.62 24.64
CA ARG A 63 -17.11 23.45 25.06
C ARG A 63 -17.33 22.35 24.04
N ASP A 64 -16.25 21.87 23.44
CA ASP A 64 -16.28 20.74 22.51
C ASP A 64 -16.02 19.46 23.31
N VAL A 65 -17.07 18.69 23.55
CA VAL A 65 -17.03 17.42 24.28
C VAL A 65 -16.81 16.31 23.27
N ARG A 66 -15.77 15.49 23.44
CA ARG A 66 -15.43 14.38 22.55
C ARG A 66 -15.22 13.09 23.30
N ILE A 67 -15.65 12.00 22.69
CA ILE A 67 -15.47 10.62 23.13
C ILE A 67 -14.42 9.99 22.21
N LEU A 68 -13.39 9.39 22.79
CA LEU A 68 -12.46 8.51 22.07
C LEU A 68 -12.77 7.07 22.45
N LEU A 69 -13.13 6.26 21.45
CA LEU A 69 -13.33 4.83 21.64
C LEU A 69 -11.98 4.13 21.73
N ALA A 70 -11.89 3.10 22.59
CA ALA A 70 -10.70 2.25 22.67
C ALA A 70 -10.58 1.33 21.44
N GLU A 71 -11.73 0.93 20.90
CA GLU A 71 -11.88 0.08 19.73
C GLU A 71 -13.06 0.60 18.88
N PRO A 72 -13.12 0.30 17.57
CA PRO A 72 -14.30 0.60 16.76
C PRO A 72 -15.58 0.06 17.41
N LEU A 73 -16.68 0.81 17.29
CA LEU A 73 -17.96 0.43 17.87
C LEU A 73 -18.42 -0.95 17.31
N PRO A 74 -18.59 -1.98 18.16
CA PRO A 74 -19.05 -3.28 17.70
C PRO A 74 -20.47 -3.24 17.14
N ASP A 75 -20.82 -4.22 16.28
CA ASP A 75 -22.19 -4.37 15.81
C ASP A 75 -23.16 -4.58 16.99
N GLY A 76 -24.31 -3.89 16.94
CA GLY A 76 -25.30 -3.93 18.00
C GLY A 76 -24.94 -3.15 19.27
N ALA A 77 -23.74 -2.55 19.36
CA ALA A 77 -23.38 -1.59 20.38
C ALA A 77 -23.72 -0.16 19.92
N TRP A 78 -23.99 0.71 20.89
CA TRP A 78 -24.17 2.14 20.63
C TRP A 78 -23.62 2.98 21.77
N VAL A 79 -23.26 4.22 21.44
CA VAL A 79 -22.82 5.23 22.41
C VAL A 79 -23.68 6.48 22.27
N ARG A 80 -24.03 7.11 23.39
CA ARG A 80 -24.72 8.40 23.37
C ARG A 80 -24.11 9.34 24.42
N LEU A 81 -23.73 10.51 23.95
CA LEU A 81 -23.27 11.60 24.79
C LEU A 81 -24.46 12.44 25.28
N TRP A 82 -24.43 12.83 26.55
CA TRP A 82 -25.42 13.69 27.18
C TRP A 82 -24.70 14.87 27.83
N THR A 83 -25.31 16.05 27.73
CA THR A 83 -24.73 17.28 28.27
C THR A 83 -25.78 18.04 29.05
N ARG A 84 -25.41 18.60 30.20
CA ARG A 84 -26.28 19.42 31.04
C ARG A 84 -25.50 20.60 31.57
N VAL A 85 -26.08 21.79 31.50
CA VAL A 85 -25.46 23.01 32.01
C VAL A 85 -26.23 23.47 33.24
N GLU A 86 -25.52 23.75 34.33
CA GLU A 86 -26.09 24.25 35.58
C GLU A 86 -25.49 25.60 35.97
N GLN A 87 -26.19 26.35 36.81
CA GLN A 87 -25.56 27.46 37.52
C GLN A 87 -24.73 26.90 38.69
N PRO A 88 -23.65 27.59 39.10
CA PRO A 88 -22.89 27.11 40.24
C PRO A 88 -23.81 27.19 41.46
N PRO A 89 -23.75 26.24 42.40
CA PRO A 89 -24.43 26.43 43.67
C PRO A 89 -23.94 27.73 44.30
N ALA A 90 -24.87 28.61 44.69
CA ALA A 90 -24.54 29.93 45.23
C ALA A 90 -23.70 29.84 46.53
N GLN A 91 -23.84 28.73 47.27
CA GLN A 91 -23.02 28.30 48.41
C GLN A 91 -23.41 26.85 48.77
N GLY A 92 -22.48 25.90 48.73
CA GLY A 92 -22.70 24.49 49.13
C GLY A 92 -22.16 23.45 48.13
N PRO A 93 -22.05 22.18 48.53
CA PRO A 93 -21.71 21.10 47.60
C PRO A 93 -22.76 21.05 46.48
N ALA A 94 -22.33 20.80 45.24
CA ALA A 94 -23.23 20.62 44.12
C ALA A 94 -24.30 19.58 44.50
N ALA A 95 -25.58 19.94 44.35
CA ALA A 95 -26.66 18.98 44.55
C ALA A 95 -26.38 17.77 43.66
N ALA A 96 -26.56 16.55 44.19
CA ALA A 96 -26.28 15.33 43.44
C ALA A 96 -27.09 15.33 42.12
N VAL A 97 -26.40 15.48 41.00
CA VAL A 97 -27.04 15.47 39.68
C VAL A 97 -27.48 14.04 39.38
N THR A 98 -28.76 13.89 39.05
CA THR A 98 -29.31 12.59 38.66
C THR A 98 -28.89 12.24 37.24
N ALA A 99 -28.58 10.97 37.03
CA ALA A 99 -28.27 10.43 35.71
C ALA A 99 -29.42 10.73 34.72
N PRO A 100 -29.12 11.00 33.44
CA PRO A 100 -30.13 11.28 32.44
C PRO A 100 -31.07 10.09 32.26
N THR A 101 -32.38 10.34 32.38
CA THR A 101 -33.40 9.41 31.91
C THR A 101 -33.97 9.91 30.57
N PRO A 102 -34.40 9.02 29.66
CA PRO A 102 -35.01 9.45 28.40
C PRO A 102 -36.22 10.38 28.58
N ALA A 103 -36.93 10.28 29.71
CA ALA A 103 -38.06 11.13 30.07
C ALA A 103 -37.64 12.57 30.41
N ASP A 104 -36.39 12.79 30.83
CA ASP A 104 -35.83 14.11 31.18
C ASP A 104 -35.17 14.80 29.98
N SER A 105 -35.25 14.19 28.79
CA SER A 105 -34.58 14.69 27.59
C SER A 105 -35.40 15.77 26.88
N LEU A 106 -34.70 16.79 26.38
CA LEU A 106 -35.26 17.70 25.40
C LEU A 106 -35.23 17.04 24.02
N PHE A 107 -36.33 17.19 23.27
CA PHE A 107 -36.36 16.84 21.86
C PHE A 107 -35.35 17.69 21.07
N ASP A 108 -34.78 17.09 20.02
CA ASP A 108 -33.72 17.66 19.19
C ASP A 108 -34.11 19.00 18.53
N ASP A 109 -35.41 19.27 18.42
CA ASP A 109 -35.98 20.47 17.79
C ASP A 109 -36.03 21.72 18.69
N SER A 110 -35.52 21.66 19.93
CA SER A 110 -35.57 22.78 20.88
C SER A 110 -34.42 23.81 20.70
N ALA A 111 -34.62 25.02 21.23
CA ALA A 111 -33.71 26.16 21.08
C ALA A 111 -32.24 25.83 21.46
N PRO A 112 -31.23 26.48 20.83
CA PRO A 112 -29.82 26.09 20.93
C PRO A 112 -29.17 26.19 22.31
N ALA A 113 -29.70 27.03 23.20
CA ALA A 113 -29.20 27.11 24.56
C ALA A 113 -29.63 25.85 25.31
N THR A 114 -28.68 25.05 25.80
CA THR A 114 -28.98 23.95 26.73
C THR A 114 -29.71 24.55 27.93
N PRO A 115 -31.02 24.30 28.10
CA PRO A 115 -31.77 24.89 29.20
C PRO A 115 -31.14 24.43 30.51
N ARG A 116 -31.04 25.36 31.45
CA ARG A 116 -30.38 25.08 32.72
C ARG A 116 -31.08 23.92 33.42
N GLY A 117 -30.28 22.96 33.89
CA GLY A 117 -30.79 21.81 34.64
C GLY A 117 -31.46 20.73 33.82
N LEU A 118 -31.47 20.81 32.48
CA LEU A 118 -31.98 19.75 31.61
C LEU A 118 -30.86 19.02 30.87
N TRP A 119 -31.05 17.72 30.69
CA TRP A 119 -30.14 16.88 29.91
C TRP A 119 -30.46 16.99 28.42
N ARG A 120 -29.42 17.23 27.62
CA ARG A 120 -29.50 17.24 26.17
C ARG A 120 -28.70 16.07 25.59
N PRO A 121 -29.33 15.14 24.86
CA PRO A 121 -28.61 14.08 24.16
C PRO A 121 -27.96 14.63 22.89
N ALA A 122 -26.79 14.09 22.55
CA ALA A 122 -26.27 14.11 21.19
C ALA A 122 -26.96 13.00 20.36
N ALA A 123 -26.76 13.02 19.04
CA ALA A 123 -27.18 11.92 18.19
C ALA A 123 -26.54 10.60 18.64
N VAL A 124 -27.24 9.49 18.41
CA VAL A 124 -26.69 8.15 18.67
C VAL A 124 -25.43 7.97 17.83
N ASP A 125 -24.40 7.42 18.45
CA ASP A 125 -23.06 7.19 17.91
C ASP A 125 -22.27 8.46 17.56
N ALA A 126 -22.80 9.63 17.92
CA ALA A 126 -22.02 10.87 17.86
C ALA A 126 -20.91 10.83 18.92
N LEU A 127 -19.67 10.80 18.47
CA LEU A 127 -18.47 10.83 19.32
C LEU A 127 -18.13 12.24 19.81
N GLY A 128 -18.99 13.23 19.59
CA GLY A 128 -18.79 14.54 20.16
C GLY A 128 -20.01 15.44 20.07
N ALA A 129 -20.02 16.46 20.92
CA ALA A 129 -21.03 17.50 20.94
C ALA A 129 -20.42 18.83 21.35
N ARG A 130 -20.88 19.90 20.70
CA ARG A 130 -20.55 21.27 21.08
C ARG A 130 -21.62 21.78 22.04
N VAL A 131 -21.21 22.22 23.23
CA VAL A 131 -22.11 22.70 24.28
C VAL A 131 -21.89 24.18 24.50
N PHE A 132 -22.99 24.95 24.42
CA PHE A 132 -22.98 26.33 24.85
C PHE A 132 -23.12 26.40 26.37
N CYS A 133 -22.04 26.75 27.06
CA CYS A 133 -21.95 26.90 28.49
C CYS A 133 -21.57 28.35 28.79
N ARG A 134 -22.54 29.17 29.23
CA ARG A 134 -22.28 30.57 29.62
C ARG A 134 -21.14 30.64 30.65
N GLU A 135 -20.53 31.81 30.85
CA GLU A 135 -19.41 31.98 31.80
C GLU A 135 -19.72 31.50 33.23
N ASP A 136 -20.99 31.61 33.63
CA ASP A 136 -21.54 31.15 34.88
C ASP A 136 -22.12 29.73 34.80
N GLY A 137 -21.77 28.96 33.77
CA GLY A 137 -22.25 27.62 33.51
C GLY A 137 -21.28 26.56 34.03
N PHE A 138 -21.82 25.58 34.72
CA PHE A 138 -21.15 24.37 35.17
C PHE A 138 -21.59 23.23 34.25
N LEU A 139 -20.65 22.56 33.58
CA LEU A 139 -20.98 21.51 32.62
C LEU A 139 -20.99 20.15 33.33
N TRP A 140 -22.02 19.38 33.07
CA TRP A 140 -22.10 17.95 33.37
C TRP A 140 -22.14 17.18 32.06
N VAL A 141 -21.41 16.08 32.01
CA VAL A 141 -21.38 15.18 30.86
C VAL A 141 -21.77 13.79 31.32
N ALA A 142 -22.67 13.14 30.58
CA ALA A 142 -22.95 11.73 30.78
C ALA A 142 -22.66 10.95 29.50
N VAL A 143 -22.02 9.80 29.64
CA VAL A 143 -21.74 8.85 28.56
C VAL A 143 -22.62 7.63 28.79
N GLU A 144 -23.54 7.41 27.87
CA GLU A 144 -24.43 6.25 27.85
C GLU A 144 -23.87 5.23 26.88
N LEU A 145 -23.61 4.01 27.36
CA LEU A 145 -23.27 2.87 26.52
C LEU A 145 -24.46 1.94 26.48
N GLY A 146 -24.73 1.34 25.32
CA GLY A 146 -25.66 0.24 25.23
C GLY A 146 -25.25 -0.82 24.22
N SER A 147 -25.90 -1.96 24.33
CA SER A 147 -25.62 -3.15 23.55
C SER A 147 -26.87 -4.02 23.41
N THR A 148 -27.02 -4.67 22.27
CA THR A 148 -28.02 -5.73 21.99
C THR A 148 -27.51 -7.14 22.31
N GLY A 149 -26.35 -7.27 22.97
CA GLY A 149 -25.77 -8.54 23.42
C GLY A 149 -24.70 -9.16 22.51
N GLU A 150 -24.38 -8.52 21.37
CA GLU A 150 -23.35 -9.00 20.43
C GLU A 150 -21.95 -8.43 20.69
N GLY A 151 -21.86 -7.32 21.43
CA GLY A 151 -20.61 -6.68 21.84
C GLY A 151 -20.86 -5.41 22.67
N SER A 152 -19.86 -4.93 23.41
CA SER A 152 -19.96 -3.68 24.17
C SER A 152 -19.04 -2.63 23.57
N ALA A 153 -19.54 -1.39 23.45
CA ALA A 153 -18.68 -0.24 23.25
C ALA A 153 -17.64 -0.14 24.38
N SER A 154 -16.44 0.31 24.04
CA SER A 154 -15.36 0.61 24.99
C SER A 154 -14.89 2.04 24.76
N VAL A 155 -15.04 2.89 25.77
CA VAL A 155 -14.62 4.30 25.69
C VAL A 155 -13.30 4.46 26.42
N ALA A 156 -12.25 4.78 25.66
CA ALA A 156 -10.94 5.06 26.23
C ALA A 156 -10.94 6.38 27.00
N GLU A 157 -11.51 7.43 26.40
CA GLU A 157 -11.38 8.77 26.94
C GLU A 157 -12.58 9.69 26.65
N LEU A 158 -12.85 10.59 27.59
CA LEU A 158 -13.72 11.74 27.40
C LEU A 158 -12.88 13.03 27.48
N LEU A 159 -12.99 13.86 26.45
CA LEU A 159 -12.29 15.13 26.34
C LEU A 159 -13.30 16.27 26.36
N VAL A 160 -13.04 17.31 27.15
CA VAL A 160 -13.75 18.59 26.98
C VAL A 160 -12.72 19.63 26.57
N LEU A 161 -12.91 20.26 25.43
CA LEU A 161 -12.01 21.29 24.92
C LEU A 161 -12.69 22.65 25.05
N THR A 162 -11.97 23.61 25.60
CA THR A 162 -12.39 25.02 25.70
C THR A 162 -11.51 25.89 24.79
N GLY A 163 -11.83 27.18 24.66
CA GLY A 163 -11.04 28.14 23.89
C GLY A 163 -11.35 28.18 22.39
N ASP A 164 -12.24 27.32 21.89
CA ASP A 164 -12.73 27.44 20.52
C ASP A 164 -13.94 28.39 20.50
N ASP A 165 -13.71 29.65 20.15
CA ASP A 165 -14.76 30.61 19.84
C ASP A 165 -15.61 30.16 18.63
N GLY A 166 -15.18 29.11 17.92
CA GLY A 166 -15.87 28.52 16.78
C GLY A 166 -15.54 29.22 15.47
N PRO A 167 -15.85 28.58 14.33
CA PRO A 167 -15.55 29.16 13.03
C PRO A 167 -16.25 30.50 12.79
N VAL A 168 -17.38 30.76 13.45
CA VAL A 168 -18.16 32.01 13.29
C VAL A 168 -17.42 33.23 13.78
N THR A 169 -16.68 33.15 14.88
CA THR A 169 -15.98 34.34 15.40
C THR A 169 -14.79 34.75 14.56
N ARG A 170 -14.28 33.83 13.72
CA ARG A 170 -13.27 34.10 12.69
C ARG A 170 -13.86 34.71 11.42
N LEU A 171 -15.19 34.71 11.25
CA LEU A 171 -15.82 35.36 10.11
C LEU A 171 -15.86 36.88 10.31
N PRO A 172 -15.72 37.65 9.22
CA PRO A 172 -15.99 39.08 9.25
C PRO A 172 -17.40 39.39 9.79
N ILE A 173 -17.55 40.46 10.56
CA ILE A 173 -18.81 40.87 11.22
C ILE A 173 -20.00 40.92 10.25
N VAL A 174 -19.78 41.24 8.98
CA VAL A 174 -20.83 41.29 7.94
C VAL A 174 -21.54 39.95 7.73
N TYR A 175 -20.87 38.82 7.99
CA TYR A 175 -21.45 37.47 7.89
C TYR A 175 -22.08 37.00 9.20
N ARG A 176 -21.73 37.67 10.30
CA ARG A 176 -22.22 37.36 11.65
C ARG A 176 -23.49 38.14 11.99
N THR A 177 -23.81 39.19 11.23
CA THR A 177 -25.00 40.02 11.47
C THR A 177 -26.22 39.41 10.78
N THR A 178 -27.33 39.26 11.51
CA THR A 178 -28.58 38.76 10.91
C THR A 178 -29.27 39.85 10.08
N PRO A 179 -30.02 39.51 9.02
CA PRO A 179 -30.74 40.49 8.20
C PRO A 179 -31.80 41.28 8.98
N GLU A 180 -32.41 40.65 10.00
CA GLU A 180 -33.44 41.25 10.84
C GLU A 180 -32.89 42.41 11.69
N ASP A 181 -31.64 42.32 12.13
CA ASP A 181 -30.97 43.36 12.91
C ASP A 181 -30.64 44.62 12.09
N ARG A 182 -30.36 44.47 10.79
CA ARG A 182 -30.07 45.62 9.91
C ARG A 182 -31.29 46.48 9.63
N ALA A 183 -32.49 45.92 9.73
CA ALA A 183 -33.74 46.61 9.46
C ALA A 183 -34.27 47.43 10.67
N LEU A 184 -33.77 47.14 11.88
CA LEU A 184 -34.33 47.66 13.14
C LEU A 184 -33.48 48.73 13.85
N ASP A 185 -32.34 49.13 13.28
CA ASP A 185 -31.40 50.14 13.84
C ASP A 185 -31.05 49.88 15.33
N ARG A 186 -31.16 48.62 15.76
CA ARG A 186 -30.68 48.13 17.05
C ARG A 186 -29.21 47.76 16.88
N ALA A 187 -28.42 47.84 17.95
CA ALA A 187 -27.07 47.31 17.97
C ALA A 187 -27.11 45.87 17.45
N ALA A 188 -26.58 45.66 16.23
CA ALA A 188 -26.81 44.42 15.51
C ALA A 188 -26.36 43.22 16.34
N GLU A 189 -27.24 42.25 16.55
CA GLU A 189 -26.90 41.04 17.28
C GLU A 189 -25.93 40.25 16.40
N VAL A 190 -24.65 40.34 16.75
CA VAL A 190 -23.58 39.63 16.04
C VAL A 190 -23.62 38.18 16.52
N ASP A 191 -23.86 37.24 15.62
CA ASP A 191 -23.78 35.81 15.89
C ASP A 191 -22.41 35.52 16.55
N SER A 192 -22.47 35.16 17.83
CA SER A 192 -21.34 34.82 18.69
C SER A 192 -20.84 33.39 18.46
N GLY A 193 -21.43 32.66 17.51
CA GLY A 193 -21.27 31.22 17.34
C GLY A 193 -22.48 30.43 17.85
N ASP A 194 -23.50 31.10 18.40
CA ASP A 194 -24.69 30.52 19.01
C ASP A 194 -25.92 30.51 18.11
N GLY A 195 -25.86 31.31 17.04
CA GLY A 195 -26.90 31.37 16.04
C GLY A 195 -26.94 30.12 15.15
N LEU A 196 -27.78 30.20 14.12
CA LEU A 196 -27.90 29.17 13.10
C LEU A 196 -26.57 28.94 12.37
N LEU A 197 -25.82 30.02 12.09
CA LEU A 197 -24.57 29.95 11.35
C LEU A 197 -23.48 29.24 12.16
N GLY A 198 -23.41 29.52 13.47
CA GLY A 198 -22.54 28.82 14.41
C GLY A 198 -22.69 27.31 14.38
N ARG A 199 -23.95 26.85 14.47
CA ARG A 199 -24.30 25.43 14.43
C ARG A 199 -24.00 24.80 13.09
N TYR A 200 -24.39 25.45 11.99
CA TYR A 200 -24.13 24.96 10.64
C TYR A 200 -22.63 24.79 10.38
N LEU A 201 -21.83 25.81 10.68
CA LEU A 201 -20.37 25.73 10.49
C LEU A 201 -19.71 24.74 11.45
N GLY A 202 -20.24 24.58 12.67
CA GLY A 202 -19.80 23.54 13.60
C GLY A 202 -20.02 22.12 13.04
N LEU A 203 -21.20 21.87 12.46
CA LEU A 203 -21.53 20.60 11.80
C LEU A 203 -20.59 20.33 10.61
N VAL A 204 -20.42 21.32 9.73
CA VAL A 204 -19.52 21.22 8.58
C VAL A 204 -18.07 20.97 9.03
N ALA A 205 -17.61 21.70 10.04
CA ALA A 205 -16.26 21.53 10.58
C ALA A 205 -16.07 20.13 11.21
N SER A 206 -17.10 19.57 11.85
CA SER A 206 -17.06 18.20 12.37
C SER A 206 -16.90 17.18 11.26
N GLN A 207 -17.71 17.30 10.20
CA GLN A 207 -17.62 16.41 9.05
C GLN A 207 -16.26 16.50 8.35
N LEU A 208 -15.75 17.72 8.14
CA LEU A 208 -14.44 17.93 7.52
C LEU A 208 -13.31 17.34 8.35
N ARG A 209 -13.35 17.46 9.69
CA ARG A 209 -12.36 16.82 10.56
C ARG A 209 -12.42 15.30 10.47
N HIS A 210 -13.62 14.72 10.45
CA HIS A 210 -13.78 13.28 10.27
C HIS A 210 -13.19 12.81 8.93
N THR A 211 -13.52 13.49 7.83
CA THR A 211 -12.93 13.19 6.51
C THR A 211 -11.42 13.37 6.50
N SER A 212 -10.90 14.41 7.15
CA SER A 212 -9.44 14.62 7.25
C SER A 212 -8.76 13.50 8.04
N SER A 213 -9.35 13.05 9.15
CA SER A 213 -8.85 11.89 9.92
C SER A 213 -8.78 10.63 9.06
N LEU A 214 -9.84 10.36 8.27
CA LEU A 214 -9.85 9.22 7.36
C LEU A 214 -8.74 9.31 6.30
N LEU A 215 -8.43 10.51 5.81
CA LEU A 215 -7.33 10.74 4.88
C LEU A 215 -5.95 10.58 5.55
N ASP A 216 -5.80 11.05 6.79
CA ASP A 216 -4.58 10.92 7.58
C ASP A 216 -4.29 9.44 7.95
N GLU A 217 -5.34 8.64 8.13
CA GLU A 217 -5.27 7.19 8.38
C GLU A 217 -5.04 6.36 7.11
N LEU A 218 -5.32 6.91 5.93
CA LEU A 218 -5.26 6.19 4.66
C LEU A 218 -3.89 5.55 4.38
N PRO A 219 -2.74 6.22 4.60
CA PRO A 219 -1.43 5.59 4.42
C PRO A 219 -1.22 4.33 5.27
N VAL A 220 -1.76 4.30 6.48
CA VAL A 220 -1.69 3.11 7.36
C VAL A 220 -2.52 1.97 6.78
N GLN A 221 -3.68 2.28 6.20
CA GLN A 221 -4.50 1.28 5.53
C GLN A 221 -3.83 0.73 4.26
N LEU A 222 -3.00 1.51 3.58
CA LEU A 222 -2.20 1.06 2.44
C LEU A 222 -1.00 0.17 2.83
N SER A 223 -0.63 0.13 4.11
CA SER A 223 0.48 -0.69 4.59
C SER A 223 0.10 -2.17 4.61
N PRO A 224 0.81 -3.05 3.88
CA PRO A 224 0.56 -4.49 3.95
C PRO A 224 0.78 -5.07 5.35
N LEU A 225 1.48 -4.38 6.25
CA LEU A 225 1.70 -4.85 7.62
C LEU A 225 0.46 -4.68 8.52
N VAL A 226 -0.38 -3.68 8.25
CA VAL A 226 -1.51 -3.31 9.13
C VAL A 226 -2.87 -3.52 8.44
N ALA A 227 -2.87 -3.57 7.11
CA ALA A 227 -4.01 -3.91 6.27
C ALA A 227 -4.85 -5.08 6.80
N PRO A 228 -6.19 -4.99 6.88
CA PRO A 228 -7.02 -6.13 7.26
C PRO A 228 -6.98 -7.24 6.18
N ASP A 229 -6.85 -8.51 6.58
CA ASP A 229 -6.88 -9.66 5.65
C ASP A 229 -7.96 -10.66 6.09
N ARG A 230 -9.20 -10.16 6.17
CA ARG A 230 -10.38 -10.94 6.59
C ARG A 230 -11.22 -11.35 5.37
N ASP A 231 -12.07 -12.35 5.53
CA ASP A 231 -12.87 -12.86 4.40
C ASP A 231 -13.89 -11.86 3.86
N ASP A 232 -14.47 -11.04 4.74
CA ASP A 232 -15.39 -9.95 4.42
C ASP A 232 -14.68 -8.71 3.82
N ALA A 233 -13.39 -8.56 4.11
CA ALA A 233 -12.56 -7.44 3.69
C ALA A 233 -11.14 -7.89 3.31
N PRO A 234 -10.95 -8.53 2.13
CA PRO A 234 -9.65 -9.06 1.70
C PRO A 234 -8.77 -7.95 1.14
N TRP A 235 -8.28 -7.06 2.01
CA TRP A 235 -7.53 -5.88 1.59
C TRP A 235 -6.17 -6.25 1.00
N ILE A 236 -5.52 -7.30 1.51
CA ILE A 236 -4.24 -7.79 0.96
C ILE A 236 -4.38 -8.23 -0.51
N ASP A 237 -5.51 -8.85 -0.90
CA ASP A 237 -5.75 -9.20 -2.31
C ASP A 237 -5.88 -7.93 -3.20
N ARG A 238 -6.46 -6.85 -2.66
CA ARG A 238 -6.55 -5.56 -3.39
C ARG A 238 -5.18 -4.89 -3.48
N LEU A 239 -4.42 -4.87 -2.39
CA LEU A 239 -3.06 -4.35 -2.37
C LEU A 239 -2.16 -5.13 -3.34
N ALA A 240 -2.28 -6.46 -3.40
CA ALA A 240 -1.57 -7.30 -4.36
C ALA A 240 -1.85 -6.86 -5.79
N ARG A 241 -3.13 -6.67 -6.16
CA ARG A 241 -3.50 -6.17 -7.50
C ARG A 241 -2.91 -4.79 -7.81
N TRP A 242 -2.85 -3.89 -6.82
CA TRP A 242 -2.26 -2.56 -7.02
C TRP A 242 -0.75 -2.59 -7.25
N VAL A 243 -0.06 -3.54 -6.63
CA VAL A 243 1.37 -3.78 -6.89
C VAL A 243 1.61 -4.76 -8.04
N ALA A 244 0.58 -5.04 -8.86
CA ALA A 244 0.64 -5.97 -10.00
C ALA A 244 1.05 -7.41 -9.63
N LEU A 245 0.78 -7.84 -8.40
CA LEU A 245 0.90 -9.21 -7.94
C LEU A 245 -0.48 -9.90 -8.06
N ASP A 246 -0.51 -11.02 -8.77
CA ASP A 246 -1.72 -11.83 -8.90
C ASP A 246 -2.12 -12.44 -7.53
N PRO A 247 -3.34 -12.19 -7.02
CA PRO A 247 -3.80 -12.77 -5.75
C PRO A 247 -3.72 -14.30 -5.71
N ASP A 248 -3.84 -14.98 -6.84
CA ASP A 248 -3.77 -16.44 -6.91
C ASP A 248 -2.34 -16.97 -6.66
N GLN A 249 -1.34 -16.09 -6.75
CA GLN A 249 0.05 -16.38 -6.41
C GLN A 249 0.37 -16.09 -4.94
N LEU A 250 -0.56 -15.58 -4.15
CA LEU A 250 -0.37 -15.42 -2.72
C LEU A 250 -0.48 -16.77 -2.00
N PRO A 251 0.20 -16.95 -0.86
CA PRO A 251 -0.03 -18.10 -0.01
C PRO A 251 -1.50 -18.23 0.40
N PRO A 252 -1.92 -19.44 0.85
CA PRO A 252 -3.24 -19.64 1.41
C PRO A 252 -3.55 -18.60 2.50
N ARG A 253 -4.83 -18.22 2.65
CA ARG A 253 -5.25 -17.20 3.63
C ARG A 253 -4.89 -17.54 5.08
N THR A 254 -4.66 -18.82 5.38
CA THR A 254 -4.16 -19.29 6.68
C THR A 254 -2.73 -18.82 6.98
N ASP A 255 -1.94 -18.47 5.96
CA ASP A 255 -0.59 -17.89 6.08
C ASP A 255 -0.63 -16.37 5.84
N THR A 256 -1.22 -15.65 6.78
CA THR A 256 -1.30 -14.18 6.73
C THR A 256 0.09 -13.53 6.68
N SER A 257 1.09 -14.10 7.36
CA SER A 257 2.45 -13.52 7.38
C SER A 257 3.11 -13.59 6.01
N GLY A 258 3.09 -14.77 5.36
CA GLY A 258 3.66 -14.94 4.03
C GLY A 258 2.96 -14.10 2.97
N ARG A 259 1.64 -13.92 3.06
CA ARG A 259 0.87 -13.03 2.18
C ARG A 259 1.34 -11.57 2.31
N ARG A 260 1.46 -11.06 3.53
CA ARG A 260 1.93 -9.68 3.79
C ARG A 260 3.36 -9.46 3.32
N GLU A 261 4.25 -10.41 3.58
CA GLU A 261 5.64 -10.37 3.14
C GLU A 261 5.73 -10.29 1.61
N ARG A 262 4.97 -11.14 0.89
CA ARG A 262 4.96 -11.12 -0.58
C ARG A 262 4.52 -9.79 -1.16
N VAL A 263 3.46 -9.19 -0.63
CA VAL A 263 2.98 -7.86 -1.09
C VAL A 263 3.99 -6.77 -0.73
N THR A 264 4.57 -6.81 0.47
CA THR A 264 5.58 -5.83 0.93
C THR A 264 6.79 -5.78 0.01
N HIS A 265 7.29 -6.95 -0.42
CA HIS A 265 8.46 -7.03 -1.28
C HIS A 265 8.16 -6.97 -2.79
N ALA A 266 6.88 -6.92 -3.19
CA ALA A 266 6.49 -6.95 -4.60
C ALA A 266 7.08 -5.78 -5.38
N VAL A 267 7.00 -4.54 -4.87
CA VAL A 267 7.53 -3.35 -5.56
C VAL A 267 9.05 -3.44 -5.74
N ALA A 268 9.78 -3.81 -4.69
CA ALA A 268 11.23 -3.96 -4.76
C ALA A 268 11.65 -5.06 -5.74
N ARG A 269 10.86 -6.12 -5.88
CA ARG A 269 11.04 -7.17 -6.87
C ARG A 269 10.74 -6.66 -8.28
N HIS A 270 9.63 -5.95 -8.46
CA HIS A 270 9.26 -5.37 -9.74
C HIS A 270 10.31 -4.37 -10.26
N ALA A 271 10.96 -3.65 -9.35
CA ALA A 271 12.08 -2.76 -9.68
C ALA A 271 13.32 -3.49 -10.21
N ARG A 272 13.45 -4.79 -9.95
CA ARG A 272 14.55 -5.63 -10.48
C ARG A 272 14.18 -6.41 -11.73
N ARG A 273 12.95 -6.30 -12.26
CA ARG A 273 12.57 -7.03 -13.48
C ARG A 273 13.47 -6.65 -14.64
N GLY A 274 13.81 -7.64 -15.45
CA GLY A 274 14.68 -7.49 -16.59
C GLY A 274 16.17 -7.26 -16.26
N THR A 275 16.56 -7.20 -14.97
CA THR A 275 17.98 -7.24 -14.59
C THR A 275 18.44 -8.69 -14.43
N ALA A 276 19.75 -8.93 -14.58
CA ALA A 276 20.31 -10.27 -14.38
C ALA A 276 19.96 -10.85 -12.99
N ASP A 277 20.09 -10.05 -11.94
CA ASP A 277 19.74 -10.48 -10.57
C ASP A 277 18.25 -10.73 -10.40
N GLY A 278 17.39 -9.89 -10.98
CA GLY A 278 15.94 -10.09 -10.91
C GLY A 278 15.48 -11.34 -11.66
N ILE A 279 16.05 -11.62 -12.84
CA ILE A 279 15.76 -12.84 -13.61
C ILE A 279 16.25 -14.07 -12.85
N ARG A 280 17.46 -14.04 -12.28
CA ARG A 280 17.99 -15.14 -11.45
C ARG A 280 17.10 -15.43 -10.24
N ASP A 281 16.74 -14.38 -9.49
CA ASP A 281 15.85 -14.45 -8.33
C ASP A 281 14.47 -15.02 -8.69
N GLU A 282 13.93 -14.64 -9.86
CA GLU A 282 12.61 -15.09 -10.32
C GLU A 282 12.62 -16.56 -10.77
N ILE A 283 13.65 -16.98 -11.53
CA ILE A 283 13.82 -18.40 -11.91
C ILE A 283 13.90 -19.24 -10.65
N ALA A 284 14.81 -18.91 -9.73
CA ALA A 284 15.02 -19.71 -8.53
C ALA A 284 13.75 -19.88 -7.70
N ARG A 285 12.95 -18.82 -7.59
CA ARG A 285 11.70 -18.84 -6.83
C ARG A 285 10.59 -19.63 -7.52
N ARG A 286 10.42 -19.50 -8.83
CA ARG A 286 9.30 -20.11 -9.57
C ARG A 286 9.56 -21.56 -9.96
N THR A 287 10.81 -21.94 -10.20
CA THR A 287 11.18 -23.30 -10.62
C THR A 287 11.79 -24.12 -9.48
N GLY A 288 12.24 -23.49 -8.40
CA GLY A 288 12.95 -24.15 -7.31
C GLY A 288 14.42 -24.47 -7.61
N ILE A 289 14.94 -24.06 -8.78
CA ILE A 289 16.35 -24.24 -9.14
C ILE A 289 17.21 -23.32 -8.25
N PRO A 290 18.21 -23.83 -7.53
CA PRO A 290 19.06 -22.99 -6.69
C PRO A 290 19.78 -21.89 -7.48
N SER A 291 19.86 -20.68 -6.94
CA SER A 291 20.42 -19.51 -7.61
C SER A 291 21.87 -19.69 -8.07
N GLU A 292 22.65 -20.49 -7.35
CA GLU A 292 24.04 -20.83 -7.65
C GLU A 292 24.20 -21.70 -8.89
N ARG A 293 23.14 -22.39 -9.34
CA ARG A 293 23.12 -23.14 -10.61
C ARG A 293 22.68 -22.27 -11.79
N ILE A 294 22.39 -20.99 -11.57
CA ILE A 294 21.82 -20.11 -12.60
C ILE A 294 22.85 -19.02 -12.93
N GLU A 295 23.52 -19.21 -14.05
CA GLU A 295 24.48 -18.26 -14.59
C GLU A 295 23.78 -17.41 -15.66
N LEU A 296 23.99 -16.09 -15.63
CA LEU A 296 23.47 -15.17 -16.65
C LEU A 296 24.64 -14.46 -17.29
N GLU A 297 24.69 -14.56 -18.61
CA GLU A 297 25.71 -13.93 -19.43
C GLU A 297 25.04 -12.90 -20.35
N GLU A 298 25.49 -11.65 -20.25
CA GLU A 298 25.15 -10.58 -21.17
C GLU A 298 26.36 -10.38 -22.10
N PRO A 299 26.32 -10.84 -23.37
CA PRO A 299 27.46 -10.78 -24.28
C PRO A 299 27.98 -9.36 -24.51
N LEU A 300 27.13 -8.35 -24.28
CA LEU A 300 27.52 -6.96 -24.36
C LEU A 300 28.54 -6.57 -23.26
N LEU A 301 28.46 -7.17 -22.07
CA LEU A 301 29.37 -6.88 -20.96
C LEU A 301 30.77 -7.50 -21.19
N SER A 302 30.85 -8.58 -21.97
CA SER A 302 32.11 -9.22 -22.37
C SER A 302 32.64 -8.74 -23.71
N ALA A 303 31.93 -7.85 -24.41
CA ALA A 303 32.36 -7.31 -25.69
C ALA A 303 33.58 -6.39 -25.53
N GLU A 304 34.74 -6.84 -25.99
CA GLU A 304 35.93 -6.00 -26.09
C GLU A 304 35.82 -5.09 -27.32
N ILE A 305 35.76 -3.76 -27.09
CA ILE A 305 35.74 -2.78 -28.17
C ILE A 305 37.18 -2.34 -28.47
N TRP A 306 37.62 -2.59 -29.70
CA TRP A 306 38.95 -2.23 -30.15
C TRP A 306 38.89 -0.92 -30.93
N ARG A 307 39.80 0.02 -30.65
CA ARG A 307 39.83 1.34 -31.29
C ARG A 307 41.15 1.55 -32.03
N LEU A 308 41.05 2.12 -33.23
CA LEU A 308 42.19 2.44 -34.11
C LEU A 308 42.82 3.81 -33.83
N ASP A 309 42.42 4.51 -32.76
CA ASP A 309 42.82 5.90 -32.50
C ASP A 309 44.18 6.06 -31.79
N ALA A 310 44.96 4.99 -31.70
CA ALA A 310 46.30 4.95 -31.08
C ALA A 310 46.34 5.48 -29.63
N ASN A 311 45.20 5.53 -28.93
CA ASN A 311 45.16 5.92 -27.54
C ASN A 311 45.74 4.78 -26.67
N PRO A 312 46.83 5.02 -25.91
CA PRO A 312 47.50 3.98 -25.13
C PRO A 312 46.67 3.42 -23.96
N LEU A 313 45.50 4.00 -23.66
CA LEU A 313 44.55 3.48 -22.66
C LEU A 313 43.52 2.50 -23.25
N THR A 314 43.54 2.27 -24.55
CA THR A 314 42.67 1.33 -25.27
C THR A 314 43.51 0.35 -26.09
N SER A 315 43.11 -0.92 -26.15
CA SER A 315 43.85 -1.93 -26.92
C SER A 315 43.98 -1.49 -28.39
N ALA A 316 45.21 -1.37 -28.89
CA ALA A 316 45.49 -0.82 -30.20
C ALA A 316 45.75 -1.96 -31.20
N LEU A 317 44.85 -2.11 -32.17
CA LEU A 317 44.95 -3.10 -33.25
C LEU A 317 46.31 -2.98 -33.96
N GLY A 318 47.09 -4.07 -33.97
CA GLY A 318 48.42 -4.13 -34.61
C GLY A 318 49.61 -3.70 -33.74
N LEU A 319 49.38 -3.17 -32.53
CA LEU A 319 50.44 -2.88 -31.56
C LEU A 319 50.45 -3.87 -30.39
N THR A 320 49.29 -4.27 -29.88
CA THR A 320 49.15 -5.22 -28.77
C THR A 320 48.64 -6.60 -29.19
N THR A 321 48.27 -6.77 -30.46
CA THR A 321 47.68 -7.99 -31.02
C THR A 321 48.33 -8.34 -32.35
N GLY A 322 48.66 -9.63 -32.52
CA GLY A 322 49.20 -10.17 -33.77
C GLY A 322 48.09 -10.81 -34.59
N LEU A 323 47.77 -10.24 -35.75
CA LEU A 323 46.89 -10.89 -36.72
C LEU A 323 47.68 -11.86 -37.58
N VAL A 324 47.08 -13.00 -37.91
CA VAL A 324 47.59 -13.88 -38.97
C VAL A 324 47.40 -13.13 -40.29
N ALA A 325 48.46 -13.02 -41.09
CA ALA A 325 48.40 -12.34 -42.37
C ALA A 325 47.33 -12.98 -43.28
N ALA A 326 46.30 -12.22 -43.63
CA ALA A 326 45.31 -12.60 -44.64
C ALA A 326 45.73 -12.06 -46.01
N ASP A 327 45.41 -12.82 -47.07
CA ASP A 327 45.66 -12.41 -48.46
C ASP A 327 44.83 -11.14 -48.77
N PRO A 328 45.44 -10.02 -49.18
CA PRO A 328 44.72 -8.78 -49.42
C PRO A 328 43.80 -8.95 -50.63
N GLY A 329 42.52 -9.19 -50.35
CA GLY A 329 41.46 -9.10 -51.35
C GLY A 329 41.38 -7.70 -51.97
N PRO A 330 40.65 -7.54 -53.08
CA PRO A 330 40.52 -6.25 -53.76
C PRO A 330 39.90 -5.20 -52.83
N PRO A 331 40.35 -3.93 -52.87
CA PRO A 331 39.83 -2.87 -52.01
C PRO A 331 38.36 -2.59 -52.33
N ALA A 332 37.49 -2.83 -51.36
CA ALA A 332 36.11 -2.35 -51.38
C ALA A 332 36.07 -0.93 -50.82
N LEU A 333 35.87 0.06 -51.69
CA LEU A 333 35.50 1.42 -51.30
C LEU A 333 33.97 1.47 -51.15
N ASP A 334 33.48 2.16 -50.12
CA ASP A 334 32.05 2.34 -49.75
C ASP A 334 31.30 1.16 -49.11
N ALA A 335 31.99 0.17 -48.55
CA ALA A 335 31.35 -0.87 -47.73
C ALA A 335 32.09 -1.07 -46.40
N ASN A 336 31.34 -1.40 -45.34
CA ASN A 336 31.90 -1.85 -44.07
C ASN A 336 32.83 -3.04 -44.35
N ALA A 337 34.14 -2.85 -44.17
CA ALA A 337 35.11 -3.92 -44.35
C ALA A 337 35.04 -4.85 -43.13
N TYR A 338 34.74 -6.12 -43.38
CA TYR A 338 34.89 -7.17 -42.38
C TYR A 338 36.36 -7.62 -42.41
N LEU A 339 37.15 -7.20 -41.42
CA LEU A 339 38.52 -7.67 -41.23
C LEU A 339 38.51 -8.74 -40.16
N ASP A 340 38.75 -10.00 -40.52
CA ASP A 340 38.81 -11.13 -39.58
C ASP A 340 37.61 -11.17 -38.61
N ARG A 341 36.39 -11.08 -39.17
CA ARG A 341 35.11 -11.04 -38.42
C ARG A 341 34.88 -9.78 -37.56
N SER A 342 35.77 -8.79 -37.63
CA SER A 342 35.60 -7.49 -36.98
C SER A 342 35.03 -6.47 -37.95
N ALA A 343 34.02 -5.70 -37.51
CA ALA A 343 33.45 -4.62 -38.31
C ALA A 343 34.30 -3.35 -38.16
N LEU A 344 34.93 -2.89 -39.25
CA LEU A 344 35.52 -1.55 -39.31
C LEU A 344 34.41 -0.52 -39.50
N ILE A 345 34.25 0.36 -38.52
CA ILE A 345 33.25 1.45 -38.54
C ILE A 345 33.92 2.82 -38.44
N ASP A 346 33.25 3.86 -38.96
CA ASP A 346 33.70 5.24 -38.77
C ASP A 346 33.64 5.61 -37.27
N PRO A 347 34.63 6.35 -36.72
CA PRO A 347 34.60 6.80 -35.33
C PRO A 347 33.33 7.58 -34.94
N ARG A 348 32.65 8.23 -35.90
CA ARG A 348 31.38 8.95 -35.68
C ARG A 348 30.19 8.01 -35.56
N ASP A 349 30.32 6.80 -36.07
CA ASP A 349 29.34 5.72 -35.98
C ASP A 349 29.63 4.79 -34.78
N ALA A 350 30.56 5.18 -33.89
CA ALA A 350 30.86 4.48 -32.66
C ALA A 350 29.58 4.33 -31.80
N GLY A 351 29.06 3.10 -31.73
CA GLY A 351 27.80 2.79 -31.05
C GLY A 351 27.05 1.63 -31.71
N LEU A 352 25.80 1.89 -32.10
CA LEU A 352 24.81 0.91 -32.55
C LEU A 352 25.32 -0.20 -33.49
N PRO A 353 26.16 0.03 -34.52
CA PRO A 353 26.60 -1.04 -35.41
C PRO A 353 27.51 -2.08 -34.74
N VAL A 354 28.38 -1.65 -33.80
CA VAL A 354 29.32 -2.53 -33.08
C VAL A 354 28.59 -3.44 -32.12
N HIS A 355 27.51 -2.92 -31.53
CA HIS A 355 26.73 -3.62 -30.55
C HIS A 355 25.49 -4.28 -31.14
N ALA A 356 25.03 -3.96 -32.34
CA ALA A 356 23.76 -4.48 -32.87
C ALA A 356 23.68 -6.02 -32.89
N THR A 357 24.81 -6.72 -33.00
CA THR A 357 24.87 -8.19 -33.03
C THR A 357 24.87 -8.82 -31.64
N THR A 358 25.29 -8.10 -30.59
CA THR A 358 25.42 -8.62 -29.21
C THR A 358 24.52 -7.90 -28.19
N ALA A 359 24.09 -6.68 -28.51
CA ALA A 359 23.14 -5.90 -27.76
C ALA A 359 21.80 -6.62 -27.74
N HIS A 360 21.12 -6.45 -26.62
CA HIS A 360 19.80 -7.02 -26.41
C HIS A 360 19.80 -8.55 -26.49
N ARG A 361 20.92 -9.21 -26.17
CA ARG A 361 21.00 -10.65 -26.02
C ARG A 361 21.31 -11.01 -24.57
N LEU A 362 20.60 -12.00 -24.05
CA LEU A 362 20.81 -12.56 -22.72
C LEU A 362 20.88 -14.09 -22.83
N CYS A 363 21.95 -14.68 -22.31
CA CYS A 363 22.08 -16.13 -22.19
C CYS A 363 21.87 -16.53 -20.73
N VAL A 364 20.97 -17.47 -20.49
CA VAL A 364 20.70 -18.03 -19.17
C VAL A 364 21.16 -19.48 -19.17
N HIS A 365 22.15 -19.77 -18.36
CA HIS A 365 22.79 -21.06 -18.24
C HIS A 365 22.33 -21.74 -16.95
N ILE A 366 21.76 -22.94 -17.08
CA ILE A 366 21.40 -23.79 -15.94
C ILE A 366 22.46 -24.88 -15.81
N VAL A 367 23.27 -24.80 -14.76
CA VAL A 367 24.34 -25.75 -14.48
C VAL A 367 23.76 -27.12 -14.21
N ASP A 368 24.21 -28.11 -14.97
CA ASP A 368 23.72 -29.49 -14.98
C ASP A 368 22.19 -29.57 -15.09
N GLY A 369 21.60 -28.64 -15.84
CA GLY A 369 20.15 -28.50 -16.00
C GLY A 369 19.54 -29.65 -16.79
N THR A 370 18.46 -30.22 -16.26
CA THR A 370 17.59 -31.17 -16.98
C THR A 370 16.74 -30.44 -18.03
N PRO A 371 16.22 -31.12 -19.07
CA PRO A 371 15.35 -30.46 -20.07
C PRO A 371 14.11 -29.81 -19.44
N ASP A 372 13.54 -30.42 -18.40
CA ASP A 372 12.38 -29.87 -17.69
C ASP A 372 12.75 -28.60 -16.90
N GLU A 373 13.91 -28.57 -16.23
CA GLU A 373 14.42 -27.38 -15.57
C GLU A 373 14.68 -26.23 -16.56
N ILE A 374 15.26 -26.54 -17.73
CA ILE A 374 15.51 -25.55 -18.79
C ILE A 374 14.19 -24.98 -19.32
N ALA A 375 13.21 -25.84 -19.62
CA ALA A 375 11.90 -25.39 -20.11
C ALA A 375 11.16 -24.54 -19.07
N ALA A 376 11.22 -24.93 -17.79
CA ALA A 376 10.62 -24.16 -16.70
C ALA A 376 11.31 -22.79 -16.53
N ALA A 377 12.64 -22.75 -16.59
CA ALA A 377 13.40 -21.51 -16.52
C ALA A 377 13.12 -20.60 -17.72
N ASP A 378 13.02 -21.16 -18.93
CA ASP A 378 12.75 -20.39 -20.14
C ASP A 378 11.40 -19.68 -20.07
N VAL A 379 10.33 -20.32 -19.58
CA VAL A 379 9.03 -19.67 -19.36
C VAL A 379 9.15 -18.43 -18.46
N VAL A 380 9.98 -18.51 -17.41
CA VAL A 380 10.23 -17.38 -16.52
C VAL A 380 11.01 -16.28 -17.26
N VAL A 381 12.11 -16.64 -17.92
CA VAL A 381 12.97 -15.72 -18.68
C VAL A 381 12.17 -14.96 -19.74
N GLN A 382 11.34 -15.65 -20.52
CA GLN A 382 10.51 -15.02 -21.54
C GLN A 382 9.47 -14.06 -20.96
N SER A 383 8.99 -14.31 -19.73
CA SER A 383 8.05 -13.41 -19.04
C SER A 383 8.71 -12.19 -18.38
N GLU A 384 9.99 -12.30 -18.02
CA GLU A 384 10.74 -11.28 -17.28
C GLU A 384 11.66 -10.42 -18.16
N ARG A 385 12.04 -10.91 -19.36
CA ARG A 385 12.93 -10.17 -20.25
C ARG A 385 12.32 -8.84 -20.70
N PRO A 386 13.12 -7.77 -20.85
CA PRO A 386 12.65 -6.57 -21.52
C PRO A 386 12.19 -6.91 -22.95
N ALA A 387 11.14 -6.24 -23.42
CA ALA A 387 10.50 -6.58 -24.70
C ALA A 387 11.46 -6.59 -25.90
N HIS A 388 12.50 -5.76 -25.86
CA HIS A 388 13.50 -5.62 -26.92
C HIS A 388 14.70 -6.57 -26.77
N VAL A 389 14.82 -7.31 -25.66
CA VAL A 389 15.91 -8.26 -25.40
C VAL A 389 15.50 -9.66 -25.87
N TRP A 390 16.32 -10.27 -26.70
CA TRP A 390 16.28 -11.70 -27.00
C TRP A 390 16.98 -12.46 -25.90
N ALA A 391 16.30 -13.47 -25.34
CA ALA A 391 16.86 -14.30 -24.30
C ALA A 391 16.83 -15.77 -24.74
N ARG A 392 17.89 -16.51 -24.39
CA ARG A 392 18.01 -17.94 -24.63
C ARG A 392 18.38 -18.65 -23.33
N THR A 393 17.70 -19.76 -23.06
CA THR A 393 17.98 -20.62 -21.91
C THR A 393 18.64 -21.92 -22.38
N CYS A 394 19.73 -22.34 -21.76
CA CYS A 394 20.40 -23.61 -22.06
C CYS A 394 21.05 -24.24 -20.83
N ALA A 395 21.34 -25.54 -20.89
CA ALA A 395 22.13 -26.21 -19.87
C ALA A 395 23.62 -26.08 -20.17
N VAL A 396 24.42 -25.99 -19.11
CA VAL A 396 25.89 -26.05 -19.18
C VAL A 396 26.35 -27.16 -18.24
N ALA A 397 27.22 -28.05 -18.71
CA ALA A 397 27.79 -29.10 -17.89
C ALA A 397 28.95 -28.53 -17.06
N HIS A 398 29.01 -28.84 -15.76
CA HIS A 398 30.07 -28.36 -14.87
C HIS A 398 31.46 -28.93 -15.22
N GLU A 399 31.49 -30.06 -15.92
CA GLU A 399 32.72 -30.68 -16.43
C GLU A 399 32.68 -30.72 -17.96
N THR A 400 33.33 -29.76 -18.62
CA THR A 400 33.77 -29.94 -20.01
C THR A 400 35.07 -30.74 -20.03
N GLY A 401 35.07 -31.90 -19.37
CA GLY A 401 36.13 -32.88 -19.48
C GLY A 401 35.91 -33.72 -20.73
N ALA A 402 36.07 -33.12 -21.91
CA ALA A 402 36.47 -33.97 -23.03
C ALA A 402 37.89 -34.46 -22.72
N ASP A 403 38.11 -35.77 -22.73
CA ASP A 403 39.47 -36.36 -22.68
C ASP A 403 40.23 -35.90 -23.93
N ALA A 404 40.73 -34.67 -23.90
CA ALA A 404 41.49 -34.10 -24.98
C ALA A 404 42.95 -34.51 -24.80
N VAL A 405 43.44 -35.36 -25.69
CA VAL A 405 44.83 -35.76 -25.69
C VAL A 405 45.64 -34.63 -26.33
N VAL A 406 46.36 -33.89 -25.50
CA VAL A 406 47.24 -32.79 -25.94
C VAL A 406 48.20 -33.29 -27.02
N GLY A 407 48.04 -32.77 -28.24
CA GLY A 407 48.85 -33.13 -29.42
C GLY A 407 48.19 -34.11 -30.39
N VAL A 408 47.04 -34.70 -30.05
CA VAL A 408 46.21 -35.51 -30.95
C VAL A 408 44.90 -34.77 -31.25
N ASP A 409 44.28 -34.21 -30.21
CA ASP A 409 43.09 -33.39 -30.34
C ASP A 409 43.49 -31.91 -30.38
N ALA A 410 43.30 -31.28 -31.53
CA ALA A 410 43.41 -29.83 -31.63
C ALA A 410 42.14 -29.21 -31.03
N ILE A 411 42.21 -28.80 -29.76
CA ILE A 411 41.27 -27.81 -29.22
C ILE A 411 41.83 -26.45 -29.65
N PRO A 412 41.22 -25.76 -30.64
CA PRO A 412 41.57 -24.38 -30.90
C PRO A 412 41.36 -23.56 -29.62
N ALA A 413 42.22 -22.59 -29.34
CA ALA A 413 42.14 -21.74 -28.14
C ALA A 413 40.79 -21.00 -28.01
N GLU A 414 40.04 -20.95 -29.10
CA GLU A 414 38.65 -20.53 -29.19
C GLU A 414 37.81 -21.77 -29.52
N GLY A 415 36.72 -21.99 -28.76
CA GLY A 415 35.78 -23.08 -29.02
C GLY A 415 35.26 -23.08 -30.47
N PRO A 416 34.66 -24.18 -30.96
CA PRO A 416 34.13 -24.22 -32.31
C PRO A 416 33.16 -23.04 -32.52
N PRO A 417 33.18 -22.40 -33.71
CA PRO A 417 32.37 -21.23 -33.97
C PRO A 417 30.91 -21.53 -33.59
N GLY A 418 30.33 -20.65 -32.78
CA GLY A 418 28.88 -20.53 -32.70
C GLY A 418 28.33 -20.53 -34.13
N LEU A 419 27.28 -21.32 -34.34
CA LEU A 419 26.68 -21.60 -35.65
C LEU A 419 26.66 -20.39 -36.59
N PHE A 420 27.00 -20.65 -37.86
CA PHE A 420 26.79 -19.74 -38.97
C PHE A 420 25.38 -19.13 -38.94
N ASP A 421 25.35 -17.81 -39.10
CA ASP A 421 24.22 -16.90 -38.94
C ASP A 421 23.18 -16.94 -40.09
N ASP A 422 23.00 -18.08 -40.77
CA ASP A 422 22.17 -18.13 -42.00
C ASP A 422 21.15 -19.28 -42.08
N ALA A 423 20.90 -20.03 -40.99
CA ALA A 423 19.91 -21.12 -41.03
C ALA A 423 18.88 -21.15 -39.89
N VAL A 424 18.77 -20.11 -39.07
CA VAL A 424 17.79 -20.08 -37.96
C VAL A 424 17.10 -18.72 -37.90
N GLN A 425 16.06 -18.55 -38.70
CA GLN A 425 15.10 -17.44 -38.57
C GLN A 425 13.65 -17.92 -38.40
N ASP A 426 13.43 -19.19 -38.06
CA ASP A 426 12.06 -19.70 -37.86
C ASP A 426 11.85 -20.23 -36.43
N PRO A 427 11.10 -19.51 -35.57
CA PRO A 427 10.77 -19.97 -34.22
C PRO A 427 9.88 -21.22 -34.20
N ASP A 428 9.27 -21.63 -35.32
CA ASP A 428 8.48 -22.88 -35.40
C ASP A 428 9.35 -24.13 -35.61
N VAL A 429 10.65 -23.98 -35.91
CA VAL A 429 11.57 -25.10 -36.24
C VAL A 429 12.45 -25.52 -35.05
N ASP A 430 12.79 -24.59 -34.16
CA ASP A 430 13.77 -24.79 -33.08
C ASP A 430 13.12 -25.01 -31.70
N GLY A 431 12.05 -25.81 -31.65
CA GLY A 431 11.38 -26.21 -30.39
C GLY A 431 12.35 -26.69 -29.28
N PRO A 432 11.90 -26.79 -28.01
CA PRO A 432 12.77 -26.98 -26.86
C PRO A 432 13.63 -28.24 -27.01
N GLY A 433 14.89 -28.03 -27.35
CA GLY A 433 15.83 -29.10 -27.66
C GLY A 433 17.16 -28.85 -26.98
N ILE A 434 17.61 -29.84 -26.20
CA ILE A 434 18.92 -29.86 -25.58
C ILE A 434 20.00 -29.83 -26.67
N ARG A 435 20.93 -28.89 -26.58
CA ARG A 435 22.19 -28.92 -27.32
C ARG A 435 23.33 -29.16 -26.33
N ILE A 436 24.09 -30.24 -26.54
CA ILE A 436 25.38 -30.48 -25.89
C ILE A 436 26.43 -30.27 -26.99
N GLY A 437 27.04 -29.08 -27.05
CA GLY A 437 28.03 -28.73 -28.08
C GLY A 437 27.47 -28.66 -29.52
N THR A 438 28.33 -28.91 -30.52
CA THR A 438 28.01 -28.83 -31.97
C THR A 438 27.23 -30.02 -32.52
N ALA A 439 26.99 -31.06 -31.71
CA ALA A 439 26.28 -32.26 -32.15
C ALA A 439 24.77 -32.12 -31.94
N ARG A 440 23.99 -32.22 -33.02
CA ARG A 440 22.58 -32.59 -32.92
C ARG A 440 22.53 -34.05 -32.49
N LEU A 441 21.91 -34.36 -31.36
CA LEU A 441 21.50 -35.74 -31.10
C LEU A 441 20.51 -36.16 -32.20
N PRO A 442 20.62 -37.38 -32.75
CA PRO A 442 19.64 -37.88 -33.69
C PRO A 442 18.27 -37.84 -33.03
N ARG A 443 17.27 -37.37 -33.77
CA ARG A 443 15.86 -37.44 -33.38
C ARG A 443 15.58 -38.89 -33.01
N THR A 444 15.38 -39.20 -31.74
CA THR A 444 14.85 -40.51 -31.34
C THR A 444 13.45 -40.59 -31.92
N GLU A 445 13.27 -41.44 -32.94
CA GLU A 445 11.99 -41.61 -33.64
C GLU A 445 10.88 -42.20 -32.76
N ASP A 446 11.16 -42.52 -31.50
CA ASP A 446 10.19 -43.00 -30.53
C ASP A 446 9.76 -41.90 -29.55
N SER A 447 8.90 -40.99 -30.02
CA SER A 447 8.03 -40.21 -29.14
C SER A 447 6.57 -40.48 -29.51
N PRO A 448 5.78 -41.17 -28.67
CA PRO A 448 4.45 -41.69 -29.02
C PRO A 448 3.32 -40.65 -29.02
N HIS A 449 3.61 -39.35 -29.15
CA HIS A 449 2.61 -38.28 -29.00
C HIS A 449 2.60 -37.29 -30.16
N HIS A 450 2.21 -37.77 -31.35
CA HIS A 450 1.44 -36.94 -32.28
C HIS A 450 0.75 -37.81 -33.35
N ARG A 451 -0.37 -38.44 -32.99
CA ARG A 451 -1.41 -38.75 -33.99
C ARG A 451 -2.28 -37.49 -34.13
N PRO A 452 -2.30 -36.81 -35.29
CA PRO A 452 -3.34 -35.82 -35.53
C PRO A 452 -4.71 -36.50 -35.43
N ALA A 453 -5.64 -35.87 -34.71
CA ALA A 453 -7.01 -36.33 -34.62
C ALA A 453 -7.63 -36.42 -36.02
N PRO A 454 -8.44 -37.46 -36.32
CA PRO A 454 -9.14 -37.54 -37.60
C PRO A 454 -10.07 -36.33 -37.75
N VAL A 455 -9.92 -35.65 -38.89
CA VAL A 455 -10.82 -34.59 -39.35
C VAL A 455 -12.24 -35.17 -39.41
N PRO A 456 -13.24 -34.58 -38.72
CA PRO A 456 -14.61 -35.03 -38.86
C PRO A 456 -15.11 -34.73 -40.27
N THR A 457 -15.42 -35.78 -41.02
CA THR A 457 -16.19 -35.73 -42.25
C THR A 457 -17.58 -35.14 -41.95
N ARG A 458 -17.87 -34.00 -42.58
CA ARG A 458 -19.21 -33.41 -42.63
C ARG A 458 -20.09 -34.29 -43.51
N GLU A 459 -20.87 -35.17 -42.90
CA GLU A 459 -22.01 -35.82 -43.54
C GLU A 459 -23.31 -35.14 -43.06
N GLY A 460 -24.19 -34.82 -44.01
CA GLY A 460 -25.63 -34.77 -43.76
C GLY A 460 -26.30 -33.40 -43.66
N GLU A 461 -26.41 -32.68 -44.79
CA GLU A 461 -27.64 -31.95 -45.09
C GLU A 461 -28.67 -32.94 -45.65
N ALA A 462 -29.76 -33.21 -44.93
CA ALA A 462 -31.04 -33.62 -45.50
C ALA A 462 -32.18 -33.57 -44.46
N SER A 463 -33.19 -32.76 -44.80
CA SER A 463 -34.57 -32.65 -44.27
C SER A 463 -34.79 -31.99 -42.91
#